data_AF-A0A3M1TJA7-F1
#
_entry.id   AF-A0A3M1TJA7-F1
#
_cell.length_a   1.000
_cell.length_b   1.000
_cell.length_c   1.000
_cell.angle_alpha   90.00
_cell.angle_beta   90.00
_cell.angle_gamma   90.00
#
_symmetry.space_group_name_H-M   'P 1'
#
loop_
_entity.id
_entity.type
_entity.pdbx_description
1 polymer ?
#
loop_
_entity_poly.entity_id
_entity_poly.type
_entity_poly.pdbx_seq_one_letter_code
_entity_poly.pdbx_strand_id
1 'polypeptide(L)'
;MDEAPAAKKPGGVVLYDLYRAGLLAFYLGFCALGVWALHGAEGGPAGGEVMGLGIAAVGALCALLVVASFWLPRAPWAWNAHLVLVVLGVVGVVTTPCALLVALLWFRRDTLAWFGQRLERDVPHGEGPPPQDEEGGAGTPRA
;
A
#
# COMPACT_ATOMS: atom_id res chain seq x y z
N MET A 1 31.32 -3.59 16.81
CA MET A 1 29.91 -3.23 16.57
C MET A 1 29.89 -2.63 15.20
N ASP A 2 29.67 -3.46 14.18
CA ASP A 2 29.63 -3.02 12.79
C ASP A 2 28.35 -2.20 12.60
N GLU A 3 28.48 -0.88 12.52
CA GLU A 3 27.41 -0.01 12.04
C GLU A 3 27.18 -0.36 10.56
N ALA A 4 26.20 -1.23 10.31
CA ALA A 4 25.71 -1.47 8.96
C ALA A 4 25.38 -0.11 8.32
N PRO A 5 25.92 0.21 7.12
CA PRO A 5 25.75 1.52 6.52
C PRO A 5 24.25 1.80 6.40
N ALA A 6 23.81 2.92 6.98
CA ALA A 6 22.42 3.34 7.01
C ALA A 6 21.85 3.29 5.58
N ALA A 7 21.09 2.24 5.27
CA ALA A 7 20.55 2.02 3.95
C ALA A 7 19.75 3.26 3.52
N LYS A 8 20.19 3.90 2.43
CA LYS A 8 19.57 5.11 1.90
C LYS A 8 18.11 4.81 1.58
N LYS A 9 17.17 5.58 2.18
CA LYS A 9 15.73 5.41 1.93
C LYS A 9 15.48 5.47 0.40
N PRO A 10 14.82 4.46 -0.20
CA PRO A 10 14.50 4.50 -1.63
C PRO A 10 13.49 5.63 -1.90
N GLY A 11 13.58 6.27 -3.07
CA GLY A 11 12.75 7.43 -3.42
C GLY A 11 11.25 7.15 -3.36
N GLY A 12 10.82 5.91 -3.63
CA GLY A 12 9.43 5.49 -3.49
C GLY A 12 8.89 5.62 -2.06
N VAL A 13 9.74 5.42 -1.05
CA VAL A 13 9.36 5.56 0.37
C VAL A 13 9.26 7.03 0.76
N VAL A 14 10.11 7.90 0.21
CA VAL A 14 10.02 9.35 0.43
C VAL A 14 8.73 9.92 -0.15
N LEU A 15 8.37 9.51 -1.37
CA LEU A 15 7.11 9.92 -1.98
C LEU A 15 5.90 9.37 -1.20
N TYR A 16 6.02 8.16 -0.66
CA TYR A 16 5.00 7.57 0.20
C TYR A 16 4.83 8.32 1.53
N ASP A 17 5.93 8.71 2.18
CA ASP A 17 5.90 9.54 3.38
C ASP A 17 5.19 10.88 3.10
N LEU A 18 5.46 11.50 1.94
CA LEU A 18 4.78 12.72 1.49
C LEU A 18 3.29 12.48 1.20
N TYR A 19 2.95 11.38 0.52
CA TYR A 19 1.58 10.99 0.25
C TYR A 19 0.79 10.79 1.55
N ARG A 20 1.37 10.13 2.55
CA ARG A 20 0.75 9.94 3.86
C ARG A 20 0.53 11.24 4.60
N ALA A 21 1.50 12.16 4.55
CA ALA A 21 1.33 13.50 5.13
C ALA A 21 0.18 14.26 4.43
N GLY A 22 0.09 14.15 3.10
CA GLY A 22 -1.02 14.71 2.32
C GLY A 22 -2.37 14.06 2.68
N LEU A 23 -2.41 12.74 2.83
CA LEU A 23 -3.59 11.98 3.21
C LEU A 23 -4.08 12.36 4.62
N LEU A 24 -3.14 12.55 5.56
CA LEU A 24 -3.45 13.04 6.89
C LEU A 24 -4.05 14.45 6.83
N ALA A 25 -3.43 15.37 6.09
CA ALA A 25 -3.94 16.73 5.93
C ALA A 25 -5.33 16.74 5.29
N PHE A 26 -5.57 15.87 4.31
CA PHE A 26 -6.87 15.69 3.68
C PHE A 26 -7.94 15.24 4.69
N TYR A 27 -7.67 14.19 5.48
CA TYR A 27 -8.63 13.72 6.49
C TYR A 27 -8.82 14.72 7.65
N LEU A 28 -7.78 15.47 8.04
CA LEU A 28 -7.93 16.59 8.97
C LEU A 28 -8.81 17.71 8.39
N GLY A 29 -8.74 17.93 7.07
CA GLY A 29 -9.67 18.80 6.35
C GLY A 29 -11.12 18.32 6.44
N PHE A 30 -11.36 17.01 6.32
CA PHE A 30 -12.70 16.42 6.56
C PHE A 30 -13.15 16.61 8.01
N CYS A 31 -12.27 16.42 8.99
CA CYS A 31 -12.59 16.72 10.39
C CYS A 31 -13.01 18.18 10.57
N ALA A 32 -12.19 19.11 10.06
CA ALA A 32 -12.46 20.55 10.15
C ALA A 32 -13.76 20.93 9.44
N LEU A 33 -14.03 20.35 8.26
CA LEU A 33 -15.27 20.56 7.52
C LEU A 33 -16.48 20.01 8.28
N GLY A 34 -16.37 18.83 8.89
CA GLY A 34 -17.42 18.24 9.71
C GLY A 34 -17.72 19.10 10.95
N VAL A 35 -16.69 19.55 11.66
CA VAL A 35 -16.82 20.47 12.81
C VAL A 35 -17.42 21.80 12.37
N TRP A 36 -16.97 22.35 11.24
CA TRP A 36 -17.57 23.57 10.68
C TRP A 36 -19.05 23.36 10.34
N ALA A 37 -19.42 22.22 9.76
CA ALA A 37 -20.82 21.89 9.46
C ALA A 37 -21.68 21.75 10.74
N LEU A 38 -21.11 21.27 11.86
CA LEU A 38 -21.81 21.25 13.15
C LEU A 38 -22.14 22.65 13.69
N HIS A 39 -21.32 23.66 13.37
CA HIS A 39 -21.46 25.01 13.92
C HIS A 39 -22.02 26.04 12.93
N GLY A 40 -21.93 25.79 11.62
CA GLY A 40 -22.21 26.76 10.56
C GLY A 40 -23.24 26.30 9.53
N ALA A 41 -23.77 25.08 9.60
CA ALA A 41 -24.76 24.63 8.63
C ALA A 41 -26.14 25.22 8.95
N GLU A 42 -26.64 26.07 8.05
CA GLU A 42 -28.03 26.57 8.02
C GLU A 42 -29.06 25.46 7.69
N GLY A 43 -28.65 24.18 7.65
CA GLY A 43 -29.44 23.03 7.18
C GLY A 43 -30.55 22.55 8.13
N GLY A 44 -30.93 23.35 9.13
CA GLY A 44 -31.85 22.95 10.20
C GLY A 44 -31.21 21.98 11.20
N PRO A 45 -31.69 21.97 12.46
CA PRO A 45 -31.02 21.30 13.58
C PRO A 45 -30.79 19.79 13.36
N ALA A 46 -31.73 19.08 12.73
CA ALA A 46 -31.59 17.63 12.55
C ALA A 46 -30.69 17.21 11.38
N GLY A 47 -30.60 18.02 10.31
CA GLY A 47 -29.89 17.65 9.07
C GLY A 47 -28.41 18.00 9.10
N GLY A 48 -28.08 19.20 9.57
CA GLY A 48 -26.70 19.68 9.67
C GLY A 48 -25.88 18.93 10.71
N GLU A 49 -26.50 18.57 11.84
CA GLU A 49 -25.83 17.87 12.95
C GLU A 49 -25.42 16.45 12.56
N VAL A 50 -26.35 15.66 11.99
CA VAL A 50 -26.07 14.26 11.62
C VAL A 50 -25.02 14.19 10.50
N MET A 51 -25.12 15.08 9.51
CA MET A 51 -24.17 15.13 8.40
C MET A 51 -22.79 15.60 8.88
N GLY A 52 -22.72 16.67 9.68
CA GLY A 52 -21.47 17.19 10.25
C GLY A 52 -20.79 16.16 11.15
N LEU A 53 -21.55 15.48 12.02
CA LEU A 53 -21.05 14.42 12.88
C LEU A 53 -20.52 13.23 12.06
N GLY A 54 -21.26 12.81 11.03
CA GLY A 54 -20.83 11.73 10.14
C GLY A 54 -19.51 12.05 9.43
N ILE A 55 -19.40 13.24 8.85
CA ILE A 55 -18.20 13.72 8.17
C ILE A 55 -17.02 13.81 9.15
N ALA A 56 -17.23 14.40 10.32
CA ALA A 56 -16.19 14.54 11.34
C ALA A 56 -15.72 13.18 11.87
N ALA A 57 -16.65 12.25 12.13
CA ALA A 57 -16.33 10.92 12.64
C ALA A 57 -15.54 10.09 11.62
N VAL A 58 -15.95 10.09 10.34
CA VAL A 58 -15.23 9.38 9.28
C VAL A 58 -13.85 10.00 9.07
N GLY A 59 -13.76 11.33 9.00
CA GLY A 59 -12.49 12.06 8.90
C GLY A 59 -11.56 11.71 10.06
N ALA A 60 -12.07 11.69 11.30
CA ALA A 60 -11.28 11.41 12.49
C ALA A 60 -10.78 9.97 12.50
N LEU A 61 -11.66 9.00 12.19
CA LEU A 61 -11.28 7.59 12.10
C LEU A 61 -10.18 7.37 11.06
N CYS A 62 -10.34 7.93 9.86
CA CYS A 62 -9.34 7.83 8.80
C CYS A 62 -8.02 8.53 9.18
N ALA A 63 -8.08 9.73 9.79
CA ALA A 63 -6.90 10.43 10.27
C ALA A 63 -6.15 9.61 11.33
N LEU A 64 -6.86 8.96 12.27
CA LEU A 64 -6.27 8.09 13.27
C LEU A 64 -5.56 6.88 12.65
N LEU A 65 -6.13 6.27 11.61
CA LEU A 65 -5.47 5.17 10.89
C LEU A 65 -4.17 5.62 10.21
N VAL A 66 -4.18 6.80 9.57
CA VAL A 66 -2.98 7.38 8.96
C VAL A 66 -1.93 7.72 10.03
N VAL A 67 -2.36 8.29 11.16
CA VAL A 67 -1.51 8.60 12.31
C VAL A 67 -0.89 7.31 12.85
N ALA A 68 -1.68 6.29 13.16
CA ALA A 68 -1.20 4.98 13.61
C ALA A 68 -0.16 4.36 12.67
N SER A 69 -0.30 4.58 11.36
CA SER A 69 0.66 4.11 10.37
C SER A 69 2.08 4.70 10.51
N PHE A 70 2.29 5.81 11.25
CA PHE A 70 3.62 6.40 11.50
C PHE A 70 4.47 5.61 12.47
N TRP A 71 3.83 4.81 13.31
CA TRP A 71 4.52 3.96 14.27
C TRP A 71 4.62 2.49 13.84
N LEU A 72 4.18 2.16 12.61
CA LEU A 72 4.29 0.81 12.10
C LEU A 72 5.76 0.42 11.84
N PRO A 73 6.26 -0.68 12.43
CA PRO A 73 7.63 -1.13 12.23
C PRO A 73 7.84 -1.64 10.79
N ARG A 74 9.10 -1.62 10.33
CA ARG A 74 9.50 -2.14 9.01
C ARG A 74 9.37 -3.67 9.00
N ALA A 75 8.21 -4.17 8.61
CA ALA A 75 7.89 -5.59 8.56
C ALA A 75 7.08 -5.91 7.30
N PRO A 76 7.11 -7.17 6.81
CA PRO A 76 6.41 -7.55 5.59
C PRO A 76 4.88 -7.36 5.70
N TRP A 77 4.31 -7.46 6.90
CA TRP A 77 2.88 -7.18 7.14
C TRP A 77 2.54 -5.68 7.07
N ALA A 78 3.49 -4.79 7.38
CA ALA A 78 3.30 -3.35 7.28
C ALA A 78 3.13 -2.88 5.83
N TRP A 79 3.71 -3.62 4.87
CA TRP A 79 3.50 -3.40 3.44
C TRP A 79 2.02 -3.53 3.04
N ASN A 80 1.31 -4.54 3.57
CA ASN A 80 -0.13 -4.72 3.35
C ASN A 80 -0.95 -3.60 4.02
N ALA A 81 -0.61 -3.21 5.25
CA ALA A 81 -1.30 -2.12 5.94
C ALA A 81 -1.18 -0.78 5.18
N HIS A 82 -0.01 -0.53 4.60
CA HIS A 82 0.24 0.63 3.75
C HIS A 82 -0.49 0.57 2.40
N LEU A 83 -0.66 -0.61 1.80
CA LEU A 83 -1.54 -0.77 0.63
C LEU A 83 -2.99 -0.42 0.94
N VAL A 84 -3.51 -0.83 2.09
CA VAL A 84 -4.88 -0.48 2.50
C VAL A 84 -5.03 1.05 2.59
N LEU A 85 -4.03 1.75 3.11
CA LEU A 85 -4.00 3.22 3.14
C LEU A 85 -3.95 3.86 1.74
N VAL A 86 -3.24 3.24 0.79
CA VAL A 86 -3.25 3.70 -0.62
C VAL A 86 -4.64 3.53 -1.22
N VAL A 87 -5.30 2.38 -1.03
CA VAL A 87 -6.67 2.14 -1.50
C VAL A 87 -7.66 3.12 -0.85
N LEU A 88 -7.50 3.41 0.44
CA LEU A 88 -8.33 4.39 1.15
C LEU A 88 -8.27 5.78 0.49
N GLY A 89 -7.10 6.18 0.00
CA GLY A 89 -6.93 7.43 -0.75
C GLY A 89 -7.37 7.37 -2.21
N VAL A 90 -7.47 6.19 -2.83
CA VAL A 90 -8.09 6.05 -4.18
C VAL A 90 -9.58 6.39 -4.13
N VAL A 91 -10.26 6.03 -3.03
CA VAL A 91 -11.68 6.34 -2.82
C VAL A 91 -11.93 7.85 -2.74
N GLY A 92 -10.94 8.63 -2.27
CA GLY A 92 -10.94 10.08 -2.40
C GLY A 92 -10.62 10.50 -3.82
N VAL A 93 -11.62 10.89 -4.61
CA VAL A 93 -11.46 11.31 -6.03
C VAL A 93 -10.34 12.34 -6.25
N VAL A 94 -10.08 13.19 -5.25
CA VAL A 94 -9.06 14.24 -5.28
C VAL A 94 -7.64 13.66 -5.13
N THR A 95 -7.47 12.56 -4.41
CA THR A 95 -6.18 11.92 -4.12
C THR A 95 -5.85 10.76 -5.07
N THR A 96 -6.79 10.32 -5.90
CA THR A 96 -6.65 9.21 -6.86
C THR A 96 -5.40 9.26 -7.76
N PRO A 97 -5.03 10.36 -8.44
CA PRO A 97 -3.86 10.37 -9.31
C PRO A 97 -2.56 10.19 -8.53
N CYS A 98 -2.48 10.76 -7.33
CA CYS A 98 -1.33 10.59 -6.45
C CYS A 98 -1.27 9.17 -5.88
N ALA A 99 -2.43 8.62 -5.47
CA ALA A 99 -2.54 7.25 -4.97
C ALA A 99 -2.13 6.22 -6.03
N LEU A 100 -2.50 6.42 -7.31
CA LEU A 100 -2.08 5.58 -8.42
C LEU A 100 -0.57 5.60 -8.64
N LEU A 101 0.06 6.79 -8.63
CA LEU A 101 1.52 6.91 -8.77
C LEU A 101 2.26 6.21 -7.62
N VAL A 102 1.76 6.38 -6.39
CA VAL A 102 2.29 5.72 -5.20
C VAL A 102 2.12 4.21 -5.32
N ALA A 103 0.94 3.72 -5.73
CA ALA A 103 0.69 2.30 -5.95
C ALA A 103 1.69 1.69 -6.96
N LEU A 104 1.89 2.36 -8.11
CA LEU A 104 2.85 1.93 -9.12
C LEU A 104 4.28 1.83 -8.58
N LEU A 105 4.71 2.80 -7.76
CA LEU A 105 6.03 2.78 -7.12
C LEU A 105 6.12 1.79 -5.95
N TRP A 106 4.99 1.46 -5.34
CA TRP A 106 4.89 0.49 -4.24
C TRP A 106 5.19 -0.95 -4.70
N PHE A 107 4.87 -1.27 -5.96
CA PHE A 107 5.19 -2.55 -6.59
C PHE A 107 6.61 -2.62 -7.18
N ARG A 108 7.43 -1.57 -7.09
CA ARG A 108 8.84 -1.66 -7.49
C ARG A 108 9.62 -2.58 -6.56
N ARG A 109 10.55 -3.34 -7.15
CA ARG A 109 11.45 -4.28 -6.45
C ARG A 109 12.22 -3.59 -5.31
N ASP A 110 12.63 -2.33 -5.52
CA ASP A 110 13.34 -1.53 -4.52
C ASP A 110 12.51 -1.31 -3.24
N THR A 111 11.20 -1.07 -3.39
CA THR A 111 10.26 -0.83 -2.28
C THR A 111 9.92 -2.13 -1.57
N LEU A 112 9.73 -3.22 -2.32
CA LEU A 112 9.47 -4.56 -1.79
C LEU A 112 10.65 -5.08 -0.95
N ALA A 113 11.87 -4.96 -1.48
CA ALA A 113 13.09 -5.35 -0.78
C ALA A 113 13.26 -4.56 0.53
N TRP A 114 12.84 -3.29 0.54
CA TRP A 114 12.90 -2.45 1.75
C TRP A 114 11.98 -2.91 2.88
N PHE A 115 10.83 -3.52 2.56
CA PHE A 115 9.92 -4.11 3.56
C PHE A 115 10.17 -5.60 3.82
N GLY A 116 11.24 -6.17 3.25
CA GLY A 116 11.59 -7.59 3.40
C GLY A 116 10.68 -8.53 2.60
N GLN A 117 9.91 -8.01 1.64
CA GLN A 117 9.09 -8.81 0.73
C GLN A 117 9.99 -9.40 -0.38
N ARG A 118 10.11 -10.72 -0.44
CA ARG A 118 10.68 -11.42 -1.61
C ARG A 118 9.53 -11.63 -2.59
N LEU A 119 9.60 -11.04 -3.79
CA LEU A 119 8.71 -11.44 -4.86
C LEU A 119 9.07 -12.89 -5.20
N GLU A 120 8.25 -13.86 -4.79
CA GLU A 120 8.33 -15.27 -5.23
C GLU A 120 8.13 -15.34 -6.75
N ARG A 121 9.16 -14.96 -7.48
CA ARG A 121 9.29 -15.25 -8.90
C ARG A 121 10.73 -15.56 -9.28
N ASP A 122 11.48 -16.10 -8.32
CA ASP A 122 12.51 -17.10 -8.58
C ASP A 122 11.86 -18.48 -8.40
N VAL A 123 10.69 -18.70 -9.03
CA VAL A 123 10.42 -20.04 -9.52
C VAL A 123 11.46 -20.18 -10.62
N PRO A 124 12.54 -20.98 -10.44
CA PRO A 124 13.29 -21.38 -11.62
C PRO A 124 12.21 -21.94 -12.53
N HIS A 125 12.02 -21.34 -13.70
CA HIS A 125 11.36 -22.06 -14.77
C HIS A 125 12.22 -23.29 -14.90
N GLY A 126 11.77 -24.36 -14.25
CA GLY A 126 12.36 -25.66 -14.37
C GLY A 126 12.50 -25.82 -15.86
N GLU A 127 13.75 -25.98 -16.28
CA GLU A 127 14.05 -26.79 -17.43
C GLU A 127 12.98 -27.88 -17.45
N GLY A 128 12.16 -27.87 -18.50
CA GLY A 128 11.20 -28.94 -18.70
C GLY A 128 11.94 -30.26 -18.50
N PRO A 129 11.24 -31.32 -18.06
CA PRO A 129 11.88 -32.62 -17.90
C PRO A 129 12.76 -32.89 -19.13
N PRO A 130 14.03 -33.30 -18.94
CA PRO A 130 14.97 -33.41 -20.03
C PRO A 130 14.32 -34.20 -21.18
N PRO A 131 14.57 -33.81 -22.44
CA PRO A 131 14.02 -34.53 -23.58
C PRO A 131 14.35 -36.00 -23.37
N GLN A 132 13.32 -36.85 -23.35
CA GLN A 132 13.48 -38.30 -23.40
C GLN A 132 14.07 -38.59 -24.79
N ASP A 133 15.38 -38.56 -24.84
CA ASP A 133 16.21 -39.06 -25.92
C ASP A 133 15.89 -40.54 -26.07
N GLU A 134 15.03 -40.80 -27.05
CA GLU A 134 15.22 -41.85 -28.05
C GLU A 134 16.06 -43.06 -27.63
N GLU A 135 15.50 -43.97 -26.82
CA GLU A 135 15.79 -45.39 -27.00
C GLU A 135 14.92 -45.94 -28.14
N GLY A 136 15.22 -45.44 -29.35
CA GLY A 136 14.91 -46.14 -30.59
C GLY A 136 15.78 -47.40 -30.64
N GLY A 137 15.12 -48.56 -30.70
CA GLY A 137 15.75 -49.85 -30.51
C GLY A 137 16.60 -50.37 -31.66
N ALA A 138 17.08 -51.59 -31.48
CA ALA A 138 17.46 -52.52 -32.54
C ALA A 138 17.63 -53.91 -31.92
N GLY A 139 17.12 -54.92 -32.62
CA GLY A 139 17.02 -56.29 -32.12
C GLY A 139 18.28 -57.15 -32.24
N THR A 140 18.04 -58.41 -31.86
CA THR A 140 18.68 -59.68 -32.28
C THR A 140 20.04 -60.08 -31.66
N PRO A 141 20.41 -61.39 -31.64
CA PRO A 141 19.68 -62.65 -31.92
C PRO A 141 19.86 -63.78 -30.86
N ARG A 142 19.18 -64.90 -31.13
CA ARG A 142 19.26 -66.27 -30.57
C ARG A 142 20.53 -66.68 -29.80
N ALA A 143 20.32 -67.48 -28.74
CA ALA A 143 20.93 -68.80 -28.60
C ALA A 143 19.87 -69.78 -28.07
#